data_AF-A0A6N9AIK8-F1
#
_entry.id   AF-A0A6N9AIK8-F1
#
_cell.length_a   1.000
_cell.length_b   1.000
_cell.length_c   1.000
_cell.angle_alpha   90.00
_cell.angle_beta   90.00
_cell.angle_gamma   90.00
#
_symmetry.space_group_name_H-M   'P 1'
#
loop_
_entity.id
_entity.type
_entity.pdbx_description
1 polymer ?
#
loop_
_entity_poly.entity_id
_entity_poly.type
_entity_poly.pdbx_seq_one_letter_code
_entity_poly.pdbx_strand_id
1 'polypeptide(L)'
;MAWPLWPKNTVIYRDTPQGILTESGVWYRTTVALLNEYAANVFEREPIEIHLARADTWIRSPHTLSAWLLALGLLYYAPWQVAVVVLIFFPVWQIVAPALVNRGISPLLRVLDAVLMQAILYAATMSILAMTGQYQAVAVGLIGFVCLRWGVLSFLMRPLIIRCWKAMYKLPVPDHILRAFIVRSALRYGVNLANFADIEQKIVQHVFKKKAPRGRKDL
;
A
#
# COMPACT_ATOMS: atom_id res chain seq x y z
N MET A 1 17.15 25.25 5.60
CA MET A 1 15.95 25.41 6.44
C MET A 1 14.89 24.43 5.94
N ALA A 2 14.86 23.20 6.47
CA ALA A 2 13.96 22.15 5.99
C ALA A 2 12.65 22.21 6.77
N TRP A 3 11.57 22.57 6.09
CA TRP A 3 10.22 22.65 6.66
C TRP A 3 9.79 21.28 7.22
N PRO A 4 9.28 21.17 8.46
CA PRO A 4 8.75 19.92 8.97
C PRO A 4 7.36 19.72 8.36
N LEU A 5 7.27 19.01 7.23
CA LEU A 5 5.99 18.66 6.59
C LEU A 5 5.15 17.62 7.39
N TRP A 6 5.51 17.34 8.64
CA TRP A 6 4.85 16.33 9.47
C TRP A 6 4.20 16.98 10.70
N PRO A 7 2.86 17.12 10.73
CA PRO A 7 2.16 17.06 12.00
C PRO A 7 2.39 15.68 12.63
N LYS A 8 2.63 15.64 13.94
CA LYS A 8 2.77 14.41 14.75
C LYS A 8 1.43 13.62 14.83
N ASN A 9 0.86 13.25 13.70
CA ASN A 9 -0.25 12.30 13.68
C ASN A 9 0.36 10.90 13.80
N THR A 10 0.46 10.44 15.04
CA THR A 10 0.68 9.05 15.39
C THR A 10 -0.49 8.23 14.87
N VAL A 11 -0.22 7.19 14.06
CA VAL A 11 -1.25 6.19 13.76
C VAL A 11 -1.51 5.41 15.03
N ILE A 12 -2.78 5.38 15.45
CA ILE A 12 -3.21 4.51 16.54
C ILE A 12 -3.28 3.10 15.96
N TYR A 13 -2.65 2.16 16.65
CA TYR A 13 -2.64 0.75 16.29
C TYR A 13 -2.97 -0.10 17.51
N ARG A 14 -3.57 -1.27 17.26
CA ARG A 14 -3.80 -2.29 18.29
C ARG A 14 -2.86 -3.45 18.00
N ASP A 15 -1.97 -3.73 18.95
CA ASP A 15 -1.13 -4.92 18.92
C ASP A 15 -1.96 -6.14 19.36
N THR A 16 -1.90 -7.21 18.59
CA THR A 16 -2.57 -8.48 18.89
C THR A 16 -1.56 -9.62 18.84
N PRO A 17 -1.82 -10.77 19.50
CA PRO A 17 -0.89 -11.91 19.47
C PRO A 17 -0.58 -12.44 18.06
N GLN A 18 -1.39 -12.07 17.06
CA GLN A 18 -1.26 -12.49 15.66
C GLN A 18 -0.77 -11.36 14.73
N GLY A 19 -0.50 -10.15 15.24
CA GLY A 19 0.05 -9.04 14.48
C GLY A 19 -0.54 -7.66 14.84
N ILE A 20 -0.15 -6.63 14.09
CA ILE A 20 -0.58 -5.24 14.31
C ILE A 20 -1.75 -4.88 13.38
N LEU A 21 -2.83 -4.37 13.96
CA LEU A 21 -3.96 -3.78 13.22
C LEU A 21 -3.93 -2.26 13.36
N THR A 22 -3.87 -1.55 12.24
CA THR A 22 -3.95 -0.07 12.24
C THR A 22 -5.40 0.40 12.12
N GLU A 23 -5.69 1.63 12.57
CA GLU A 23 -7.00 2.27 12.39
C GLU A 23 -7.46 2.34 10.93
N SER A 24 -6.52 2.29 9.98
CA SER A 24 -6.85 2.28 8.56
C SER A 24 -7.35 0.93 8.05
N GLY A 25 -7.43 -0.09 8.92
CA GLY A 25 -7.87 -1.44 8.59
C GLY A 25 -6.80 -2.31 7.93
N VAL A 26 -5.53 -1.86 7.93
CA VAL A 26 -4.40 -2.66 7.44
C VAL A 26 -3.95 -3.62 8.54
N TRP A 27 -3.92 -4.92 8.21
CA TRP A 27 -3.44 -5.95 9.10
C TRP A 27 -2.03 -6.39 8.71
N TYR A 28 -1.07 -6.06 9.56
CA TYR A 28 0.31 -6.54 9.49
C TYR A 28 0.43 -7.83 10.30
N ARG A 29 1.16 -8.83 9.80
CA ARG A 29 1.36 -10.10 10.55
C ARG A 29 2.53 -10.06 11.52
N THR A 30 3.30 -8.95 11.51
CA THR A 30 4.35 -8.71 12.50
C THR A 30 3.77 -8.12 13.79
N THR A 31 4.36 -8.47 14.93
CA THR A 31 4.04 -7.88 16.25
C THR A 31 5.03 -6.77 16.61
N VAL A 32 4.68 -5.93 17.59
CA VAL A 32 5.57 -4.87 18.07
C VAL A 32 6.84 -5.44 18.70
N ALA A 33 6.72 -6.56 19.41
CA ALA A 33 7.88 -7.26 19.99
C ALA A 33 8.89 -7.70 18.93
N LEU A 34 8.42 -8.31 17.83
CA LEU A 34 9.25 -8.70 16.69
C LEU A 34 9.88 -7.51 15.97
N LEU A 35 9.13 -6.41 15.82
CA LEU A 35 9.65 -5.18 15.24
C LEU A 35 10.76 -4.59 16.12
N ASN A 36 10.54 -4.47 17.42
CA ASN A 36 11.53 -3.93 18.36
C ASN A 36 12.79 -4.79 18.40
N GLU A 37 12.66 -6.12 18.39
CA GLU A 37 13.81 -7.03 18.29
C GLU A 37 14.60 -6.80 16.98
N TYR A 38 13.89 -6.53 15.87
CA TYR A 38 14.48 -6.33 14.56
C TYR A 38 15.14 -4.95 14.36
N ALA A 39 14.53 -3.89 14.89
CA ALA A 39 14.85 -2.52 14.53
C ALA A 39 14.73 -1.52 15.70
N ALA A 40 14.96 -1.94 16.95
CA ALA A 40 14.98 -1.07 18.13
C ALA A 40 15.77 0.24 17.89
N ASN A 41 17.00 0.11 17.36
CA ASN A 41 17.90 1.24 17.10
C ASN A 41 17.33 2.25 16.07
N VAL A 42 16.42 1.81 15.19
CA VAL A 42 15.73 2.68 14.22
C VAL A 42 14.56 3.40 14.89
N PHE A 43 13.84 2.70 15.77
CA PHE A 43 12.67 3.24 16.47
C PHE A 43 13.01 4.26 17.55
N GLU A 44 14.24 4.23 18.08
CA GLU A 44 14.77 5.30 18.94
C GLU A 44 14.84 6.66 18.24
N ARG A 45 14.95 6.69 16.90
CA ARG A 45 15.04 7.92 16.11
C ARG A 45 13.74 8.29 15.42
N GLU A 46 13.00 7.33 14.90
CA GLU A 46 11.66 7.52 14.34
C GLU A 46 10.69 6.47 14.89
N PRO A 47 9.64 6.89 15.61
CA PRO A 47 8.77 5.94 16.29
C PRO A 47 7.95 5.11 15.27
N ILE A 48 7.55 3.90 15.68
CA ILE A 48 6.94 2.86 14.83
C ILE A 48 5.70 3.39 14.09
N GLU A 49 4.94 4.27 14.73
CA GLU A 49 3.72 4.89 14.22
C GLU A 49 3.98 5.65 12.92
N ILE A 50 5.16 6.28 12.77
CA ILE A 50 5.52 7.01 11.56
C ILE A 50 5.80 6.04 10.40
N HIS A 51 6.41 4.90 10.70
CA HIS A 51 6.66 3.85 9.72
C HIS A 51 5.36 3.18 9.27
N LEU A 52 4.46 2.88 10.21
CA LEU A 52 3.12 2.36 9.93
C LEU A 52 2.29 3.36 9.11
N ALA A 53 2.30 4.66 9.46
CA ALA A 53 1.60 5.69 8.71
C ALA A 53 2.05 5.79 7.24
N ARG A 54 3.37 5.68 7.01
CA ARG A 54 3.94 5.70 5.65
C ARG A 54 3.58 4.44 4.87
N ALA A 55 3.66 3.27 5.51
CA ALA A 55 3.27 2.01 4.92
C ALA A 55 1.78 1.99 4.56
N ASP A 56 0.90 2.43 5.46
CA ASP A 56 -0.55 2.53 5.22
C ASP A 56 -0.87 3.45 4.04
N THR A 57 -0.25 4.62 3.97
CA THR A 57 -0.43 5.56 2.85
C THR A 57 0.03 4.94 1.53
N TRP A 58 1.14 4.20 1.56
CA TRP A 58 1.67 3.53 0.37
C TRP A 58 0.76 2.38 -0.10
N ILE A 59 0.22 1.61 0.83
CA ILE A 59 -0.72 0.52 0.55
C ILE A 59 -2.00 1.04 -0.10
N ARG A 60 -2.47 2.25 0.28
CA ARG A 60 -3.63 2.90 -0.33
C ARG A 60 -3.34 3.60 -1.66
N SER A 61 -2.06 3.84 -1.98
CA SER A 61 -1.66 4.55 -3.21
C SER A 61 -2.28 4.03 -4.52
N PRO A 62 -2.50 2.72 -4.74
CA PRO A 62 -3.15 2.25 -5.97
C PRO A 62 -4.55 2.84 -6.15
N HIS A 63 -5.32 2.95 -5.06
CA HIS A 63 -6.66 3.56 -5.09
C HIS A 63 -6.57 5.05 -5.35
N THR A 64 -5.70 5.76 -4.63
CA THR A 64 -5.49 7.20 -4.77
C THR A 64 -5.07 7.55 -6.20
N LEU A 65 -4.00 6.93 -6.71
CA LEU A 65 -3.48 7.23 -8.05
C LEU A 65 -4.47 6.87 -9.14
N SER A 66 -5.20 5.76 -9.00
CA SER A 66 -6.23 5.38 -9.97
C SER A 66 -7.40 6.37 -9.96
N ALA A 67 -7.80 6.89 -8.80
CA ALA A 67 -8.86 7.88 -8.71
C ALA A 67 -8.44 9.22 -9.36
N TRP A 68 -7.19 9.64 -9.16
CA TRP A 68 -6.63 10.83 -9.81
C TRP A 68 -6.50 10.63 -11.32
N LEU A 69 -6.02 9.47 -11.76
CA LEU A 69 -5.91 9.11 -13.17
C LEU A 69 -7.27 9.09 -13.86
N LEU A 70 -8.30 8.57 -13.19
CA LEU A 70 -9.66 8.57 -13.71
C LEU A 70 -10.18 10.01 -13.88
N ALA A 71 -10.11 10.84 -12.84
CA ALA A 71 -10.61 12.21 -12.89
C ALA A 71 -9.90 13.03 -13.97
N LEU A 72 -8.56 13.03 -13.98
CA LEU A 72 -7.78 13.82 -14.93
C LEU A 72 -7.86 13.24 -16.35
N GLY A 73 -7.86 11.91 -16.49
CA GLY A 73 -7.94 11.26 -17.80
C GLY A 73 -9.25 11.57 -18.53
N LEU A 74 -10.37 11.64 -17.80
CA LEU A 74 -11.68 11.95 -18.37
C LEU A 74 -11.78 13.36 -18.97
N LEU A 75 -10.88 14.29 -18.61
CA LEU A 75 -10.85 15.63 -19.22
C LEU A 75 -10.29 15.63 -20.65
N TYR A 76 -9.46 14.63 -20.98
CA TYR A 76 -8.69 14.63 -22.23
C TYR A 76 -9.01 13.45 -23.15
N TYR A 77 -9.53 12.34 -22.61
CA TYR A 77 -9.72 11.09 -23.34
C TYR A 77 -11.15 10.58 -23.24
N ALA A 78 -11.52 9.68 -24.15
CA ALA A 78 -12.86 9.10 -24.16
C ALA A 78 -13.10 8.25 -22.89
N PRO A 79 -14.34 8.20 -22.36
CA PRO A 79 -14.61 7.54 -21.08
C PRO A 79 -14.17 6.07 -21.02
N TRP A 80 -14.39 5.32 -22.09
CA TRP A 80 -14.02 3.91 -22.16
C TRP A 80 -12.49 3.70 -22.16
N GLN A 81 -11.72 4.60 -22.78
CA GLN A 81 -10.26 4.51 -22.83
C GLN A 81 -9.68 4.69 -21.43
N VAL A 82 -10.16 5.71 -20.71
CA VAL A 82 -9.71 6.00 -19.35
C VAL A 82 -10.10 4.86 -18.41
N ALA A 83 -11.32 4.32 -18.54
CA ALA A 83 -11.77 3.18 -17.74
C ALA A 83 -10.87 1.95 -17.93
N VAL A 84 -10.50 1.61 -19.18
CA VAL A 84 -9.60 0.50 -19.48
C VAL A 84 -8.19 0.76 -18.93
N VAL A 85 -7.67 1.98 -19.10
CA VAL A 85 -6.36 2.36 -18.57
C VAL A 85 -6.32 2.22 -17.04
N VAL A 86 -7.34 2.70 -16.34
CA VAL A 86 -7.45 2.57 -14.87
C VAL A 86 -7.57 1.12 -14.45
N LEU A 87 -8.35 0.32 -15.19
CA LEU A 87 -8.53 -1.11 -14.92
C LEU A 87 -7.22 -1.91 -15.03
N ILE A 88 -6.32 -1.52 -15.94
CA ILE A 88 -5.00 -2.15 -16.10
C ILE A 88 -3.99 -1.55 -15.11
N PHE A 89 -3.98 -0.22 -14.98
CA PHE A 89 -3.05 0.50 -14.13
C PHE A 89 -3.16 0.07 -12.67
N PHE A 90 -4.38 -0.08 -12.15
CA PHE A 90 -4.63 -0.44 -10.76
C PHE A 90 -3.92 -1.74 -10.32
N PRO A 91 -4.15 -2.91 -10.95
CA PRO A 91 -3.49 -4.16 -10.56
C PRO A 91 -1.97 -4.14 -10.84
N VAL A 92 -1.53 -3.50 -11.94
CA VAL A 92 -0.10 -3.36 -12.25
C VAL A 92 0.60 -2.57 -11.15
N TRP A 93 0.03 -1.44 -10.74
CA TRP A 93 0.57 -0.65 -9.63
C TRP A 93 0.54 -1.43 -8.31
N GLN A 94 -0.51 -2.20 -8.01
CA GLN A 94 -0.54 -3.06 -6.82
C GLN A 94 0.58 -4.10 -6.79
N ILE A 95 0.99 -4.61 -7.96
CA ILE A 95 2.04 -5.61 -8.09
C ILE A 95 3.44 -4.99 -7.93
N VAL A 96 3.63 -3.79 -8.49
CA VAL A 96 4.93 -3.11 -8.58
C VAL A 96 5.20 -2.19 -7.39
N ALA A 97 4.16 -1.62 -6.77
CA ALA A 97 4.26 -0.69 -5.64
C ALA A 97 5.11 -1.23 -4.46
N PRO A 98 5.09 -2.53 -4.09
CA PRO A 98 5.96 -3.05 -3.04
C PRO A 98 7.45 -2.94 -3.35
N ALA A 99 7.84 -3.05 -4.62
CA ALA A 99 9.24 -2.91 -5.05
C ALA A 99 9.67 -1.43 -5.15
N LEU A 100 8.72 -0.53 -5.49
CA LEU A 100 8.99 0.90 -5.72
C LEU A 100 8.83 1.78 -4.46
N VAL A 101 8.71 1.20 -3.27
CA VAL A 101 8.50 1.90 -2.00
C VAL A 101 9.43 3.11 -1.85
N ASN A 102 8.94 4.34 -1.98
CA ASN A 102 9.76 5.54 -1.88
C ASN A 102 9.24 6.48 -0.80
N ARG A 103 10.10 6.76 0.19
CA ARG A 103 9.80 7.66 1.32
C ARG A 103 9.59 9.12 0.92
N GLY A 104 10.21 9.58 -0.17
CA GLY A 104 10.06 10.96 -0.63
C GLY A 104 8.67 11.27 -1.21
N ILE A 105 7.98 10.25 -1.72
CA ILE A 105 6.68 10.40 -2.41
C ILE A 105 5.51 10.24 -1.43
N SER A 106 5.73 9.60 -0.27
CA SER A 106 4.73 9.41 0.78
C SER A 106 3.98 10.69 1.22
N PRO A 107 4.61 11.87 1.44
CA PRO A 107 3.89 13.08 1.82
C PRO A 107 2.94 13.56 0.71
N LEU A 108 3.38 13.51 -0.55
CA LEU A 108 2.56 13.87 -1.69
C LEU A 108 1.35 12.94 -1.78
N LEU A 109 1.57 11.62 -1.72
CA LEU A 109 0.48 10.64 -1.74
C LEU A 109 -0.53 10.86 -0.61
N ARG A 110 -0.09 11.28 0.58
CA ARG A 110 -0.99 11.57 1.69
C ARG A 110 -1.90 12.77 1.40
N VAL A 111 -1.37 13.83 0.80
CA VAL A 111 -2.18 14.98 0.38
C VAL A 111 -3.18 14.56 -0.71
N LEU A 112 -2.73 13.76 -1.67
CA LEU A 112 -3.58 13.23 -2.74
C LEU A 112 -4.66 12.24 -2.23
N ASP A 113 -4.38 11.53 -1.13
CA ASP A 113 -5.30 10.61 -0.46
C ASP A 113 -6.31 11.33 0.45
N ALA A 114 -6.11 12.62 0.72
CA ALA A 114 -7.02 13.38 1.54
C ALA A 114 -8.42 13.42 0.90
N VAL A 115 -9.44 13.03 1.68
CA VAL A 115 -10.83 12.95 1.21
C VAL A 115 -11.29 14.28 0.62
N LEU A 116 -10.92 15.39 1.26
CA LEU A 116 -11.26 16.73 0.78
C LEU A 116 -10.61 17.03 -0.57
N MET A 117 -9.35 16.65 -0.78
CA MET A 117 -8.66 16.87 -2.05
C MET A 117 -9.31 16.06 -3.18
N GLN A 118 -9.63 14.79 -2.94
CA GLN A 118 -10.33 13.96 -3.92
C GLN A 118 -11.73 14.50 -4.21
N ALA A 119 -12.47 14.96 -3.19
CA ALA A 119 -13.79 15.54 -3.37
C ALA A 119 -13.75 16.82 -4.21
N ILE A 120 -12.81 17.73 -3.92
CA ILE A 120 -12.61 18.97 -4.71
C ILE A 120 -12.27 18.64 -6.16
N LEU A 121 -11.31 17.72 -6.37
CA LEU A 121 -10.92 17.29 -7.71
C LEU A 121 -12.13 16.75 -8.49
N TYR A 122 -12.85 15.78 -7.93
CA TYR A 122 -14.00 15.19 -8.59
C TYR A 122 -15.13 16.19 -8.81
N ALA A 123 -15.44 17.05 -7.84
CA ALA A 123 -16.45 18.09 -8.00
C ALA A 123 -16.09 19.03 -9.15
N ALA A 124 -14.84 19.50 -9.22
CA ALA A 124 -14.37 20.37 -10.30
C ALA A 124 -14.41 19.67 -11.66
N THR A 125 -13.82 18.47 -11.77
CA THR A 125 -13.77 17.70 -13.02
C THR A 125 -15.18 17.36 -13.53
N MET A 126 -16.05 16.83 -12.67
CA MET A 126 -17.41 16.46 -13.07
C MET A 126 -18.24 17.68 -13.47
N SER A 127 -18.05 18.82 -12.79
CA SER A 127 -18.71 20.08 -13.17
C SER A 127 -18.29 20.53 -14.57
N ILE A 128 -17.00 20.51 -14.88
CA ILE A 128 -16.48 20.85 -16.22
C ILE A 128 -17.06 19.90 -17.28
N LEU A 129 -17.05 18.59 -17.03
CA LEU A 129 -17.59 17.61 -17.96
C LEU A 129 -19.10 17.76 -18.16
N ALA A 130 -19.85 18.06 -17.10
CA ALA A 130 -21.29 18.33 -17.18
C ALA A 130 -21.58 19.61 -17.99
N MET A 131 -20.82 20.67 -17.77
CA MET A 131 -20.96 21.94 -18.52
C MET A 131 -20.68 21.78 -20.01
N THR A 132 -19.78 20.87 -20.37
CA THR A 132 -19.47 20.54 -21.78
C THR A 132 -20.43 19.50 -22.38
N GLY A 133 -21.47 19.10 -21.65
CA GLY A 133 -22.47 18.13 -22.12
C GLY A 133 -21.99 16.68 -22.16
N GLN A 134 -20.82 16.37 -21.58
CA GLN A 134 -20.23 15.03 -21.60
C GLN A 134 -20.80 14.14 -20.48
N TYR A 135 -22.11 13.90 -20.50
CA TYR A 135 -22.80 13.16 -19.43
C TYR A 135 -22.31 11.71 -19.28
N GLN A 136 -21.86 11.07 -20.36
CA GLN A 136 -21.26 9.74 -20.30
C GLN A 136 -19.97 9.74 -19.47
N ALA A 137 -19.11 10.75 -19.65
CA ALA A 137 -17.87 10.90 -18.88
C ALA A 137 -18.18 11.15 -17.40
N VAL A 138 -19.21 11.96 -17.11
CA VAL A 138 -19.68 12.21 -15.74
C VAL A 138 -20.16 10.93 -15.08
N ALA A 139 -20.98 10.13 -15.77
CA ALA A 139 -21.48 8.87 -15.25
C ALA A 139 -20.35 7.88 -14.96
N VAL A 140 -19.41 7.72 -15.89
CA VAL A 140 -18.23 6.84 -15.71
C VAL A 140 -17.33 7.34 -14.58
N GLY A 141 -17.12 8.65 -14.46
CA GLY A 141 -16.33 9.25 -13.39
C GLY A 141 -16.93 9.01 -12.01
N LEU A 142 -18.24 9.22 -11.85
CA LEU A 142 -18.94 8.99 -10.58
C LEU A 142 -18.97 7.51 -10.20
N ILE A 143 -19.34 6.63 -11.14
CA ILE A 143 -19.36 5.17 -10.90
C ILE A 143 -17.95 4.69 -10.55
N GLY A 144 -16.94 5.10 -11.33
CA GLY A 144 -15.55 4.71 -11.11
C GLY A 144 -15.00 5.21 -9.78
N PHE A 145 -15.29 6.46 -9.39
CA PHE A 145 -14.93 6.99 -8.08
C PHE A 145 -15.49 6.15 -6.95
N VAL A 146 -16.79 5.84 -7.04
CA VAL A 146 -17.51 5.03 -6.08
C VAL A 146 -16.92 3.62 -5.98
N CYS A 147 -16.68 2.96 -7.11
CA CYS A 147 -16.07 1.63 -7.16
C CYS A 147 -14.65 1.61 -6.58
N LEU A 148 -13.85 2.64 -6.84
CA LEU A 148 -12.50 2.79 -6.30
C LEU A 148 -12.52 3.07 -4.79
N ARG A 149 -13.44 3.92 -4.33
CA ARG A 149 -13.56 4.36 -2.93
C ARG A 149 -14.02 3.24 -2.01
N TRP A 150 -14.98 2.42 -2.44
CA TRP A 150 -15.44 1.25 -1.67
C TRP A 150 -14.56 0.01 -1.83
N GLY A 151 -13.50 0.06 -2.65
CA GLY A 151 -12.65 -1.10 -2.88
C GLY A 151 -13.33 -2.22 -3.66
N VAL A 152 -14.35 -1.91 -4.45
CA VAL A 152 -14.98 -2.89 -5.35
C VAL A 152 -13.94 -3.40 -6.35
N LEU A 153 -13.09 -2.50 -6.85
CA LEU A 153 -12.04 -2.88 -7.80
C LEU A 153 -10.97 -3.79 -7.16
N SER A 154 -10.57 -3.51 -5.91
CA SER A 154 -9.63 -4.39 -5.20
C SER A 154 -10.25 -5.74 -4.91
N PHE A 155 -11.53 -5.80 -4.54
CA PHE A 155 -12.26 -7.05 -4.35
C PHE A 155 -12.32 -7.88 -5.64
N LEU A 156 -12.68 -7.26 -6.77
CA LEU A 156 -12.80 -7.93 -8.06
C LEU A 156 -11.45 -8.44 -8.58
N MET A 157 -10.38 -7.66 -8.40
CA MET A 157 -9.03 -8.01 -8.88
C MET A 157 -8.24 -8.87 -7.89
N ARG A 158 -8.74 -9.06 -6.67
CA ARG A 158 -8.09 -9.85 -5.60
C ARG A 158 -7.58 -11.23 -6.03
N PRO A 159 -8.34 -12.09 -6.73
CA PRO A 159 -7.86 -13.42 -7.12
C PRO A 159 -6.69 -13.35 -8.10
N LEU A 160 -6.70 -12.38 -9.02
CA LEU A 160 -5.62 -12.17 -9.98
C LEU A 160 -4.36 -11.67 -9.26
N ILE A 161 -4.51 -10.67 -8.41
CA ILE A 161 -3.42 -10.06 -7.66
C ILE A 161 -2.75 -11.08 -6.72
N ILE A 162 -3.53 -11.89 -6.00
CA ILE A 162 -2.98 -12.93 -5.10
C ILE A 162 -2.18 -13.98 -5.88
N ARG A 163 -2.62 -14.37 -7.09
CA ARG A 163 -1.86 -15.31 -7.93
C ARG A 163 -0.50 -14.72 -8.33
N CYS A 164 -0.49 -13.47 -8.81
CA CYS A 164 0.75 -12.78 -9.16
C CYS A 164 1.67 -12.60 -7.95
N TRP A 165 1.13 -12.22 -6.79
CA TRP A 165 1.91 -12.06 -5.58
C TRP A 165 2.51 -13.37 -5.09
N LYS A 166 1.79 -14.50 -5.14
CA LYS A 166 2.36 -15.80 -4.77
C LYS A 166 3.52 -16.23 -5.67
N ALA A 167 3.52 -15.79 -6.93
CA ALA A 167 4.61 -16.08 -7.86
C ALA A 167 5.85 -15.21 -7.61
N MET A 168 5.67 -13.93 -7.28
CA MET A 168 6.78 -12.97 -7.11
C MET A 168 7.28 -12.79 -5.67
N TYR A 169 6.41 -12.91 -4.67
CA TYR A 169 6.70 -12.55 -3.28
C TYR A 169 6.42 -13.73 -2.33
N LYS A 170 7.44 -14.16 -1.59
CA LYS A 170 7.33 -15.22 -0.57
C LYS A 170 6.63 -14.78 0.73
N LEU A 171 6.50 -13.47 0.98
CA LEU A 171 5.95 -12.89 2.21
C LEU A 171 4.67 -12.07 1.92
N PRO A 172 3.79 -11.84 2.92
CA PRO A 172 2.64 -10.95 2.78
C PRO A 172 3.07 -9.53 2.39
N VAL A 173 2.34 -8.92 1.47
CA VAL A 173 2.68 -7.61 0.90
C VAL A 173 2.73 -6.45 1.90
N PRO A 174 1.82 -6.35 2.90
CA PRO A 174 1.93 -5.31 3.93
C PRO A 174 3.25 -5.37 4.70
N ASP A 175 3.69 -6.59 5.06
CA ASP A 175 4.92 -6.80 5.82
C ASP A 175 6.17 -6.50 4.96
N HIS A 176 6.12 -6.80 3.66
CA HIS A 176 7.18 -6.43 2.71
C HIS A 176 7.35 -4.91 2.56
N ILE A 177 6.24 -4.18 2.43
CA ILE A 177 6.26 -2.71 2.33
C ILE A 177 6.80 -2.09 3.62
N LEU A 178 6.34 -2.58 4.78
CA LEU A 178 6.83 -2.12 6.08
C LEU A 178 8.34 -2.38 6.24
N ARG A 179 8.80 -3.59 5.90
CA ARG A 179 10.24 -3.94 5.91
C ARG A 179 11.04 -3.00 5.00
N ALA A 180 10.56 -2.74 3.78
CA ALA A 180 11.26 -1.85 2.85
C ALA A 180 11.39 -0.42 3.40
N PHE A 181 10.37 0.10 4.09
CA PHE A 181 10.44 1.39 4.76
C PHE A 181 11.41 1.40 5.94
N ILE A 182 11.45 0.34 6.76
CA ILE A 182 12.38 0.21 7.89
C ILE A 182 13.82 0.15 7.38
N VAL A 183 14.11 -0.70 6.40
CA VAL A 183 15.45 -0.87 5.81
C VAL A 183 15.94 0.44 5.18
N ARG A 184 15.10 1.15 4.42
CA ARG A 184 15.48 2.46 3.86
C ARG A 184 15.69 3.52 4.95
N SER A 185 15.00 3.42 6.08
CA SER A 185 15.24 4.30 7.23
C SER A 185 16.61 4.02 7.88
N ALA A 186 16.91 2.74 8.12
CA ALA A 186 18.18 2.30 8.69
C ALA A 186 19.37 2.75 7.86
N LEU A 187 19.32 2.57 6.53
CA LEU A 187 20.37 3.02 5.60
C LEU A 187 20.59 4.54 5.64
N ARG A 188 19.51 5.33 5.74
CA ARG A 188 19.60 6.79 5.79
C ARG A 188 20.21 7.30 7.10
N TYR A 189 19.85 6.67 8.22
CA TYR A 189 20.37 7.05 9.53
C TYR A 189 21.72 6.39 9.86
N GLY A 190 22.26 5.55 8.95
CA GLY A 190 23.51 4.83 9.16
C GLY A 190 23.45 3.83 10.32
N VAL A 191 22.24 3.37 10.67
CA VAL A 191 22.01 2.49 11.82
C VAL A 191 22.09 1.04 11.34
N ASN A 192 22.97 0.27 11.96
CA ASN A 192 23.12 -1.15 11.67
C ASN A 192 21.89 -1.90 12.22
N LEU A 193 21.09 -2.50 11.32
CA LEU A 193 20.02 -3.42 11.72
C LEU A 193 20.69 -4.71 12.21
N ALA A 194 20.28 -5.21 13.38
CA ALA A 194 20.81 -6.47 13.89
C ALA A 194 20.58 -7.59 12.86
N ASN A 195 21.68 -8.14 12.34
CA ASN A 195 21.83 -9.35 11.54
C ASN A 195 20.84 -9.55 10.37
N PHE A 196 21.11 -8.85 9.27
CA PHE A 196 20.49 -9.11 7.96
C PHE A 196 20.62 -10.57 7.48
N ALA A 197 21.70 -11.27 7.87
CA ALA A 197 22.01 -12.62 7.37
C ALA A 197 21.35 -13.76 8.16
N ASP A 198 21.21 -13.64 9.50
CA ASP A 198 20.77 -14.76 10.35
C ASP A 198 19.25 -15.01 10.27
N ILE A 199 18.47 -13.95 10.05
CA ILE A 199 17.00 -14.03 10.03
C ILE A 199 16.48 -14.53 8.68
N GLU A 200 17.16 -14.19 7.57
CA GLU A 200 16.83 -14.75 6.25
C GLU A 200 17.00 -16.27 6.24
N GLN A 201 18.05 -16.78 6.92
CA GLN A 201 18.21 -18.22 7.16
C GLN A 201 17.10 -18.80 8.05
N LYS A 202 16.70 -18.14 9.15
CA LYS A 202 15.66 -18.67 10.06
C LYS A 202 14.26 -18.68 9.44
N ILE A 203 13.91 -17.66 8.63
CA ILE A 203 12.61 -17.58 7.93
C ILE A 203 12.55 -18.60 6.79
N VAL A 204 13.63 -18.74 6.00
CA VAL A 204 13.73 -19.79 4.98
C VAL A 204 13.59 -21.17 5.65
N GLN A 205 14.30 -21.44 6.75
CA GLN A 205 14.18 -22.72 7.43
C GLN A 205 12.75 -23.01 7.97
N HIS A 206 12.05 -22.03 8.55
CA HIS A 206 10.69 -22.25 9.04
C HIS A 206 9.65 -22.42 7.93
N VAL A 207 9.82 -21.74 6.80
CA VAL A 207 8.90 -21.83 5.66
C VAL A 207 9.13 -23.10 4.84
N PHE A 208 10.37 -23.55 4.69
CA PHE A 208 10.70 -24.74 3.90
C PHE A 208 10.62 -26.06 4.70
N LYS A 209 10.67 -26.04 6.04
CA LYS A 209 10.51 -27.26 6.86
C LYS A 209 9.06 -27.79 6.91
N LYS A 210 8.07 -27.04 6.38
CA LYS A 210 6.66 -27.49 6.31
C LYS A 210 6.26 -28.19 5.00
N LYS A 211 7.22 -28.49 4.12
CA LYS A 211 7.05 -29.38 2.95
C LYS A 211 8.13 -30.47 2.94
N ALA A 212 7.97 -31.46 3.80
CA ALA A 212 8.46 -32.82 3.59
C ALA A 212 7.33 -33.79 3.97
N PRO A 213 7.14 -34.89 3.21
CA PRO A 213 5.82 -35.45 2.91
C PRO A 213 5.23 -36.31 4.03
N ARG A 214 3.91 -36.20 4.16
CA ARG A 214 3.06 -37.15 4.88
C ARG A 214 2.71 -38.30 3.93
N GLY A 215 3.32 -39.46 4.13
CA GLY A 215 2.97 -40.78 3.58
C GLY A 215 3.86 -41.80 4.27
N ARG A 216 3.43 -42.55 5.29
CA ARG A 216 2.42 -43.63 5.33
C ARG A 216 2.71 -44.70 4.28
N LYS A 217 3.31 -45.82 4.70
CA LYS A 217 2.67 -47.14 4.89
C LYS A 217 3.72 -48.26 4.89
N ASP A 218 3.68 -49.03 5.97
CA ASP A 218 3.55 -50.49 5.99
C ASP A 218 4.49 -51.31 5.07
N LEU A 219 5.51 -51.96 5.69
CA LEU A 219 5.94 -53.38 5.56
C LEU A 219 7.38 -53.56 6.06
#